data_AF-A0A0D2VJ95-F1
#
_entry.id   AF-A0A0D2VJ95-F1
#
_cell.length_a   1.000
_cell.length_b   1.000
_cell.length_c   1.000
_cell.angle_alpha   90.00
_cell.angle_beta   90.00
_cell.angle_gamma   90.00
#
_symmetry.space_group_name_H-M   'P 1'
#
loop_
_entity.id
_entity.type
_entity.pdbx_description
1 polymer ?
#
loop_
_entity_poly.entity_id
_entity_poly.type
_entity_poly.pdbx_seq_one_letter_code
_entity_poly.pdbx_strand_id
1 'polypeptide(L)'
;LIIHSVNKGERCDDSTLDALQARLRSLLNDKKFLLVLDDVWNENKAKWAELRNLLRSTDGFSPSKIIVTTRSLNVASIMSSIPPYILKGLPLEDCLTLFTKWAFDDGDERHYPNLIRIGEEIVKKCKGVPLAVRTLGSLL
;
A
#
# COMPACT_ATOMS: atom_id res chain seq x y z
N LEU A 1 -9.14 9.09 10.73
CA LEU A 1 -9.65 7.76 10.35
C LEU A 1 -11.16 7.83 10.51
N ILE A 2 -11.93 7.78 9.42
CA ILE A 2 -13.40 7.71 9.50
C ILE A 2 -13.76 6.27 9.21
N ILE A 3 -14.32 5.58 10.21
CA ILE A 3 -14.73 4.18 10.09
C ILE A 3 -16.21 4.19 9.70
N HIS A 4 -16.50 3.96 8.41
CA HIS A 4 -17.87 3.98 7.91
C HIS A 4 -18.61 2.64 8.11
N SER A 5 -17.88 1.53 8.20
CA SER A 5 -18.44 0.21 8.47
C SER A 5 -17.34 -0.72 8.96
N VAL A 6 -17.71 -1.65 9.84
CA VAL A 6 -16.78 -2.66 10.38
C VAL A 6 -17.15 -4.08 9.92
N ASN A 7 -18.35 -4.29 9.35
CA ASN A 7 -18.80 -5.59 8.83
C ASN A 7 -19.75 -5.42 7.62
N LYS A 8 -19.77 -6.42 6.74
CA LYS A 8 -20.70 -6.51 5.59
C LYS A 8 -22.15 -6.58 6.12
N GLY A 9 -22.90 -5.48 6.06
CA GLY A 9 -24.33 -5.44 6.36
C GLY A 9 -24.78 -4.40 7.39
N GLU A 10 -23.86 -3.81 8.15
CA GLU A 10 -24.19 -2.78 9.14
C GLU A 10 -23.44 -1.49 8.83
N ARG A 11 -24.18 -0.47 8.38
CA ARG A 11 -23.70 0.89 8.26
C ARG A 11 -23.72 1.57 9.63
N CYS A 12 -22.73 2.41 9.90
CA CYS A 12 -22.66 3.17 11.14
C CYS A 12 -23.00 4.65 10.91
N ASP A 13 -24.01 4.92 10.07
CA ASP A 13 -24.23 6.25 9.49
C ASP A 13 -24.57 7.33 10.54
N ASP A 14 -25.05 6.95 11.73
CA ASP A 14 -25.42 7.85 12.86
C ASP A 14 -24.67 7.58 14.18
N SER A 15 -23.61 6.77 14.17
CA SER A 15 -22.90 6.40 15.40
C SER A 15 -21.90 7.47 15.84
N THR A 16 -21.86 7.81 17.14
CA THR A 16 -20.78 8.64 17.69
C THR A 16 -19.42 7.94 17.52
N LEU A 17 -18.34 8.73 17.50
CA LEU A 17 -16.97 8.19 17.40
C LEU A 17 -16.68 7.17 18.51
N ASP A 18 -17.16 7.41 19.72
CA ASP A 18 -16.97 6.50 20.86
C ASP A 18 -17.69 5.15 20.64
N ALA A 19 -18.92 5.18 20.10
CA ALA A 19 -19.66 3.97 19.76
C ALA A 19 -18.95 3.16 18.66
N LEU A 20 -18.42 3.85 17.64
CA LEU A 20 -17.61 3.23 16.59
C LEU A 20 -16.34 2.56 17.14
N GLN A 21 -15.64 3.25 18.04
CA GLN A 21 -14.44 2.74 18.69
C GLN A 21 -14.74 1.52 19.57
N ALA A 22 -15.81 1.57 20.38
CA ALA A 22 -16.25 0.45 21.20
C ALA A 22 -16.60 -0.78 20.36
N ARG A 23 -17.32 -0.56 19.24
CA ARG A 23 -17.69 -1.62 18.32
C ARG A 23 -16.48 -2.22 17.60
N LEU A 24 -15.53 -1.39 17.16
CA LEU A 24 -14.28 -1.86 16.58
C LEU A 24 -13.51 -2.73 17.59
N ARG A 25 -13.39 -2.29 18.84
CA ARG A 25 -12.75 -3.07 19.92
C ARG A 25 -13.42 -4.43 20.08
N SER A 26 -14.75 -4.45 20.21
CA SER A 26 -15.50 -5.71 20.36
C SER A 26 -15.29 -6.65 19.16
N LEU A 27 -15.22 -6.11 17.94
CA LEU A 27 -15.02 -6.92 16.74
C LEU A 27 -13.61 -7.48 16.60
N LEU A 28 -12.61 -6.76 17.09
CA LEU A 28 -11.20 -7.15 17.02
C LEU A 28 -10.69 -7.87 18.27
N ASN A 29 -11.42 -7.82 19.39
CA ASN A 29 -11.03 -8.50 20.61
C ASN A 29 -10.89 -10.00 20.33
N ASP A 30 -9.78 -10.58 20.80
CA ASP A 30 -9.44 -12.00 20.66
C ASP A 30 -9.35 -12.53 19.23
N LYS A 31 -9.31 -11.61 18.25
CA LYS A 31 -9.12 -11.96 16.84
C LYS A 31 -7.74 -11.56 16.36
N LYS A 32 -7.12 -12.49 15.64
CA LYS A 32 -5.96 -12.19 14.81
C LYS A 32 -6.43 -11.45 13.56
N PHE A 33 -5.87 -10.28 13.29
CA PHE A 33 -6.19 -9.50 12.10
C PHE A 33 -4.95 -8.95 11.41
N LEU A 34 -5.12 -8.61 10.13
CA LEU A 34 -4.20 -7.80 9.35
C LEU A 34 -4.95 -6.51 8.96
N LEU A 35 -4.43 -5.36 9.40
CA LEU A 35 -4.95 -4.06 9.03
C LEU A 35 -3.99 -3.38 8.04
N VAL A 36 -4.50 -2.94 6.90
CA VAL A 36 -3.73 -2.18 5.91
C VAL A 36 -4.25 -0.75 5.89
N LEU A 37 -3.37 0.20 6.21
CA LEU A 37 -3.63 1.63 6.12
C LEU A 37 -2.88 2.17 4.92
N ASP A 38 -3.61 2.41 3.83
CA ASP A 38 -3.05 2.87 2.56
C ASP A 38 -2.97 4.40 2.48
N ASP A 39 -1.90 4.91 1.87
CA ASP A 39 -1.61 6.32 1.60
C ASP A 39 -1.80 7.27 2.81
N VAL A 40 -1.07 7.01 3.89
CA VAL A 40 -1.20 7.77 5.15
C VAL A 40 -0.33 9.03 5.15
N TRP A 41 -0.90 10.17 5.55
CA TRP A 41 -0.21 11.49 5.61
C TRP A 41 -0.17 12.17 6.97
N ASN A 42 -0.91 11.68 7.98
CA ASN A 42 -1.00 12.35 9.28
C ASN A 42 0.30 12.20 10.09
N GLU A 43 0.91 13.31 10.48
CA GLU A 43 2.16 13.35 11.25
C GLU A 43 1.94 13.56 12.77
N ASN A 44 0.69 13.59 13.23
CA ASN A 44 0.39 13.74 14.65
C ASN A 44 0.61 12.43 15.41
N LYS A 45 1.71 12.35 16.16
CA LYS A 45 2.10 11.20 16.98
C LYS A 45 1.05 10.82 18.05
N ALA A 46 0.36 11.79 18.65
CA ALA A 46 -0.64 11.51 19.68
C ALA A 46 -1.84 10.75 19.11
N LYS A 47 -2.34 11.19 17.95
CA LYS A 47 -3.43 10.49 17.23
C LYS A 47 -3.07 9.05 16.86
N TRP A 48 -1.80 8.78 16.57
CA TRP A 48 -1.34 7.42 16.30
C TRP A 48 -1.22 6.56 17.55
N ALA A 49 -0.81 7.14 18.68
CA ALA A 49 -0.85 6.46 19.96
C ALA A 49 -2.28 6.09 20.35
N GLU A 50 -3.25 6.98 20.13
CA GLU A 50 -4.68 6.71 20.34
C GLU A 50 -5.16 5.53 19.48
N LEU A 51 -4.84 5.52 18.18
CA LEU A 51 -5.22 4.41 17.29
C LEU A 51 -4.56 3.09 17.71
N ARG A 52 -3.27 3.10 18.06
CA ARG A 52 -2.59 1.89 18.55
C ARG A 52 -3.21 1.36 19.84
N ASN A 53 -3.62 2.25 20.74
CA ASN A 53 -4.29 1.86 21.97
C ASN A 53 -5.70 1.32 21.70
N LEU A 54 -6.41 1.86 20.71
CA LEU A 54 -7.69 1.33 20.26
C LEU A 54 -7.58 -0.10 19.73
N LEU A 55 -6.50 -0.41 19.00
CA LEU A 55 -6.27 -1.71 18.34
C LEU A 55 -5.54 -2.73 19.21
N ARG A 56 -5.12 -2.36 20.42
CA ARG A 56 -4.40 -3.27 21.34
C ARG A 56 -5.38 -4.27 21.96
N SER A 57 -5.09 -5.55 21.84
CA SER A 57 -5.83 -6.61 22.56
C SER A 57 -5.55 -6.52 24.06
N THR A 58 -6.57 -6.75 24.87
CA THR A 58 -6.51 -6.79 26.34
C THR A 58 -5.80 -8.05 26.88
N ASP A 59 -5.67 -9.07 26.04
CA ASP A 59 -5.36 -10.45 26.45
C ASP A 59 -3.89 -10.82 26.15
N GLY A 60 -3.10 -9.84 25.73
CA GLY A 60 -1.64 -9.91 25.67
C GLY A 60 -1.02 -10.76 24.55
N PHE A 61 -1.78 -11.53 23.76
CA PHE A 61 -1.18 -12.55 22.89
C PHE A 61 -1.81 -12.80 21.50
N SER A 62 -2.60 -11.88 20.94
CA SER A 62 -3.04 -12.03 19.53
C SER A 62 -2.00 -11.44 18.55
N PRO A 63 -1.38 -12.24 17.65
CA PRO A 63 -0.34 -11.78 16.72
C PRO A 63 -0.93 -11.05 15.51
N SER A 64 -1.59 -9.92 15.77
CA SER A 64 -2.14 -9.04 14.75
C SER A 64 -1.04 -8.17 14.14
N LYS A 65 -1.19 -7.81 12.86
CA LYS A 65 -0.23 -6.98 12.12
C LYS A 65 -0.92 -5.77 11.53
N ILE A 66 -0.20 -4.65 11.50
CA ILE A 66 -0.63 -3.43 10.84
C ILE A 66 0.42 -3.10 9.78
N ILE A 67 -0.01 -2.95 8.53
CA ILE A 67 0.81 -2.46 7.42
C ILE A 67 0.36 -1.05 7.10
N VAL A 68 1.32 -0.15 6.97
CA VAL A 68 1.09 1.24 6.62
C VAL A 68 1.87 1.54 5.36
N THR A 69 1.22 2.09 4.34
CA THR A 69 1.91 2.66 3.17
C THR A 69 1.84 4.19 3.28
N THR A 70 2.95 4.84 2.93
CA THR A 70 3.06 6.31 2.97
C THR A 70 4.19 6.76 2.06
N ARG A 71 4.09 8.01 1.59
CA ARG A 71 5.17 8.70 0.87
C ARG A 71 6.06 9.53 1.80
N SER A 72 5.69 9.68 3.07
CA SER A 72 6.44 10.47 4.07
C SER A 72 7.27 9.56 4.97
N LEU A 73 8.60 9.74 4.94
CA LEU A 73 9.51 9.07 5.89
C LEU A 73 9.21 9.47 7.34
N ASN A 74 8.70 10.69 7.57
CA ASN A 74 8.31 11.14 8.89
C ASN A 74 7.12 10.33 9.42
N VAL A 75 6.06 10.20 8.60
CA VAL A 75 4.91 9.33 8.93
C VAL A 75 5.38 7.90 9.19
N ALA A 76 6.26 7.35 8.34
CA ALA A 76 6.79 6.00 8.52
C ALA A 76 7.56 5.84 9.86
N SER A 77 8.38 6.82 10.23
CA SER A 77 9.10 6.85 11.50
C SER A 77 8.17 6.90 12.70
N ILE A 78 7.12 7.72 12.65
CA ILE A 78 6.12 7.81 13.72
C ILE A 78 5.33 6.50 13.88
N MET A 79 4.99 5.88 12.74
CA MET A 79 4.09 4.73 12.67
C MET A 79 4.74 3.38 12.82
N SER A 80 6.04 3.27 12.61
CA SER A 80 6.71 1.98 12.66
C SER A 80 7.20 1.63 14.07
N SER A 81 7.12 0.36 14.42
CA SER A 81 7.78 -0.23 15.59
C SER A 81 9.14 -0.86 15.23
N ILE A 82 9.44 -0.94 13.93
CA ILE A 82 10.66 -1.48 13.35
C ILE A 82 11.22 -0.49 12.30
N PRO A 83 12.44 -0.67 11.75
CA PRO A 83 12.89 0.16 10.64
C PRO A 83 11.90 0.11 9.45
N PRO A 84 11.48 1.26 8.89
CA PRO A 84 10.59 1.27 7.73
C PRO A 84 11.18 0.55 6.53
N TYR A 85 10.35 -0.20 5.80
CA TYR A 85 10.74 -0.78 4.53
C TYR A 85 10.71 0.28 3.43
N ILE A 86 11.88 0.64 2.90
CA ILE A 86 12.00 1.60 1.80
C ILE A 86 11.82 0.87 0.48
N LEU A 87 10.62 0.98 -0.11
CA LEU A 87 10.34 0.40 -1.41
C LEU A 87 11.24 1.06 -2.48
N LYS A 88 12.03 0.24 -3.16
CA LYS A 88 12.91 0.67 -4.26
C LYS A 88 12.18 0.61 -5.59
N GLY A 89 12.71 1.32 -6.58
CA GLY A 89 12.29 1.15 -7.97
C GLY A 89 12.60 -0.26 -8.46
N LEU A 90 11.89 -0.68 -9.50
CA LEU A 90 12.14 -1.97 -10.15
C LEU A 90 13.54 -2.02 -10.77
N PRO A 91 14.20 -3.18 -10.71
CA PRO A 91 15.36 -3.49 -11.53
C PRO A 91 15.09 -3.21 -13.03
N LEU A 92 16.15 -2.92 -13.78
CA LEU A 92 16.03 -2.62 -15.21
C LEU A 92 15.39 -3.78 -16.00
N GLU A 93 15.77 -5.02 -15.69
CA GLU A 93 15.23 -6.23 -16.33
C GLU A 93 13.73 -6.40 -16.07
N ASP A 94 13.28 -6.15 -14.83
CA ASP A 94 11.86 -6.16 -14.49
C ASP A 94 11.11 -5.00 -15.17
N CYS A 95 11.75 -3.84 -15.35
CA CYS A 95 11.18 -2.75 -16.12
C CYS A 95 11.02 -3.11 -17.60
N LEU A 96 11.99 -3.80 -18.19
CA LEU A 96 11.89 -4.29 -19.58
C LEU A 96 10.76 -5.28 -19.72
N THR A 97 10.69 -6.25 -18.81
CA THR A 97 9.61 -7.26 -18.79
C THR A 97 8.24 -6.59 -18.67
N LEU A 98 8.11 -5.61 -17.77
CA LEU A 98 6.88 -4.83 -17.62
C LEU A 98 6.57 -4.01 -18.87
N PHE A 99 7.56 -3.34 -19.45
CA PHE A 99 7.36 -2.54 -20.67
C PHE A 99 6.89 -3.39 -21.83
N THR A 100 7.58 -4.50 -22.12
CA THR A 100 7.24 -5.41 -23.21
C THR A 100 5.81 -5.90 -23.09
N LYS A 101 5.39 -6.29 -21.88
CA LYS A 101 4.03 -6.72 -21.60
C LYS A 101 2.96 -5.66 -21.92
N TRP A 102 3.30 -4.37 -21.83
CA TRP A 102 2.35 -3.28 -22.04
C TRP A 102 2.45 -2.63 -23.42
N ALA A 103 3.55 -2.83 -24.14
CA ALA A 103 3.82 -2.26 -25.46
C ALA A 103 3.59 -3.24 -26.62
N PHE A 104 3.48 -4.54 -26.34
CA PHE A 104 3.29 -5.57 -27.36
C PHE A 104 2.20 -6.56 -26.92
N ASP A 105 1.51 -7.13 -27.90
CA ASP A 105 0.69 -8.32 -27.69
C ASP A 105 1.60 -9.54 -27.44
N ASP A 106 1.09 -10.56 -26.74
CA ASP A 106 1.88 -11.71 -26.28
C ASP A 106 2.62 -12.41 -27.44
N GLY A 107 3.94 -12.27 -27.46
CA GLY A 107 4.83 -12.94 -28.42
C GLY A 107 5.20 -12.10 -29.64
N ASP A 108 4.60 -10.92 -29.82
CA ASP A 108 4.88 -10.01 -30.95
C ASP A 108 6.23 -9.31 -30.85
N GLU A 109 6.79 -9.19 -29.64
CA GLU A 109 8.06 -8.53 -29.40
C GLU A 109 9.21 -9.12 -30.24
N ARG A 110 9.14 -10.41 -30.56
CA ARG A 110 10.14 -11.15 -31.35
C ARG A 110 10.20 -10.68 -32.80
N HIS A 111 9.10 -10.12 -33.32
CA HIS A 111 9.04 -9.59 -34.68
C HIS A 111 9.65 -8.18 -34.79
N TYR A 112 9.86 -7.48 -33.66
CA TYR A 112 10.25 -6.08 -33.64
C TYR A 112 11.51 -5.81 -32.78
N PRO A 113 12.67 -6.41 -33.09
CA PRO A 113 13.89 -6.25 -32.29
C PRO A 113 14.38 -4.80 -32.18
N ASN A 114 14.12 -3.98 -33.20
CA ASN A 114 14.44 -2.55 -33.17
C ASN A 114 13.60 -1.78 -32.15
N LEU A 115 12.32 -2.15 -31.98
CA LEU A 115 11.43 -1.51 -31.01
C LEU A 115 11.79 -1.90 -29.57
N ILE A 116 12.26 -3.14 -29.36
CA ILE A 116 12.79 -3.56 -28.06
C ILE A 116 14.01 -2.73 -27.65
N ARG A 117 14.95 -2.48 -28.57
CA ARG A 117 16.09 -1.59 -28.30
C ARG A 117 15.68 -0.15 -27.96
N ILE A 118 14.60 0.35 -28.58
CA ILE A 118 14.04 1.67 -28.23
C ILE A 118 13.38 1.61 -26.84
N GLY A 119 12.63 0.55 -26.55
CA GLY A 119 12.04 0.27 -25.24
C GLY A 119 13.06 0.26 -24.11
N GLU A 120 14.25 -0.32 -24.35
CA GLU A 120 15.38 -0.27 -23.42
C GLU A 120 15.80 1.15 -23.03
N GLU A 121 15.92 2.04 -24.01
CA GLU A 121 16.26 3.44 -23.75
C GLU A 121 15.12 4.19 -23.02
N ILE A 122 13.87 3.82 -23.29
CA ILE A 122 12.70 4.38 -22.60
C ILE A 122 12.70 3.95 -21.12
N VAL A 123 12.83 2.66 -20.83
CA VAL A 123 12.77 2.17 -19.45
C VAL A 123 13.93 2.68 -18.59
N LYS A 124 15.12 2.91 -19.19
CA LYS A 124 16.24 3.57 -18.51
C LYS A 124 15.85 4.97 -18.02
N LYS A 125 15.05 5.72 -18.80
CA LYS A 125 14.53 7.04 -18.41
C LYS A 125 13.42 6.97 -17.35
N CYS A 126 12.71 5.84 -17.24
CA CYS A 126 11.70 5.62 -16.19
C CYS A 126 12.27 5.41 -14.79
N LYS A 127 13.59 5.16 -14.66
CA LYS A 127 14.31 5.04 -13.38
C LYS A 127 13.65 4.06 -12.39
N GLY A 128 13.13 2.95 -12.88
CA GLY A 128 12.52 1.91 -12.05
C GLY A 128 11.10 2.22 -11.57
N VAL A 129 10.47 3.32 -11.98
CA VAL A 129 9.10 3.65 -11.55
C VAL A 129 8.08 2.82 -12.35
N PRO A 130 7.39 1.83 -11.74
CA PRO A 130 6.52 0.91 -12.48
C PRO A 130 5.39 1.62 -13.22
N LEU A 131 4.82 2.66 -12.59
CA LEU A 131 3.74 3.44 -13.18
C LEU A 131 4.19 4.16 -14.46
N ALA A 132 5.40 4.72 -14.47
CA ALA A 132 5.96 5.39 -15.66
C ALA A 132 6.22 4.37 -16.79
N VAL A 133 6.82 3.23 -16.46
CA VAL A 133 7.07 2.13 -17.40
C VAL A 133 5.78 1.65 -18.05
N ARG A 134 4.76 1.32 -17.24
CA ARG A 134 3.45 0.90 -17.76
C ARG A 134 2.84 1.96 -18.66
N THR A 135 2.85 3.22 -18.22
CA THR A 135 2.21 4.31 -18.97
C THR A 135 2.86 4.50 -20.33
N LEU A 136 4.19 4.49 -20.41
CA LEU A 136 4.90 4.62 -21.69
C LEU A 136 4.78 3.38 -22.56
N GLY A 137 4.75 2.18 -21.97
CA GLY A 137 4.48 0.94 -22.71
C GLY A 137 3.10 0.98 -23.37
N SER A 138 2.05 1.34 -22.62
CA SER A 138 0.68 1.36 -23.13
C SER A 138 0.36 2.48 -24.13
N LEU A 139 1.28 3.42 -24.37
CA LEU A 139 1.12 4.50 -25.34
C LEU A 139 1.75 4.17 -26.71
N LEU A 140 2.56 3.12 -26.77
CA LEU A 140 3.30 2.68 -27.95
C LEU A 140 2.63 1.45 -28.55
#